data_AF-A0A9D8BT12-F1
#
_entry.id   AF-A0A9D8BT12-F1
#
_cell.length_a   1.000
_cell.length_b   1.000
_cell.length_c   1.000
_cell.angle_alpha   90.00
_cell.angle_beta   90.00
_cell.angle_gamma   90.00
#
_symmetry.space_group_name_H-M   'P 1'
#
loop_
_entity.id
_entity.type
_entity.pdbx_description
1 polymer ?
#
loop_
_entity_poly.entity_id
_entity_poly.type
_entity_poly.pdbx_seq_one_letter_code
_entity_poly.pdbx_strand_id
1 'polypeptide(L)'
;MGDYLLICRAPNDPRASRLFTDLRARASAEGYVVTPINAHAWLGVRGPCPPKRVDIGGWVLIGDVFDRRSPRLPYVDPQDQWAFERKLVARVWGRYAGVLFGPKDQPAAFIRDPSGALECVAWTHCGLTVACSAADDWLVRCLRPRWRIDYARVAEALHSLVAGTGALLLDGPHALEPGTVQPTPLTVPPIAVWTPRQIAMQSLDPPPAAQAEVSIRSAVDEAVSRLSNLAGPLAAEVSGGLDSSIVAAALAKVALEPVSLWINAYGATPESDERSYVEILGDALGFKPYCTPHAVGP
;
A
#
# COMPACT_ATOMS: atom_id res chain seq x y z
N MET A 1 1.62 6.84 -7.11
CA MET A 1 0.41 6.92 -6.27
C MET A 1 0.52 8.21 -5.47
N GLY A 2 -0.61 8.81 -5.07
CA GLY A 2 -0.60 9.98 -4.20
C GLY A 2 -0.41 9.62 -2.72
N ASP A 3 -0.34 10.64 -1.88
CA ASP A 3 -0.16 10.54 -0.44
C ASP A 3 -1.47 10.76 0.32
N TYR A 4 -1.54 10.23 1.54
CA TYR A 4 -2.61 10.54 2.48
C TYR A 4 -2.09 10.97 3.86
N LEU A 5 -2.91 11.77 4.54
CA LEU A 5 -2.73 12.19 5.92
C LEU A 5 -4.07 12.09 6.65
N LEU A 6 -4.16 11.18 7.61
CA LEU A 6 -5.29 11.02 8.52
C LEU A 6 -4.92 11.65 9.87
N ILE A 7 -5.73 12.59 10.33
CA ILE A 7 -5.61 13.16 11.68
C ILE A 7 -6.91 12.89 12.43
N CYS A 8 -6.79 12.24 13.58
CA CYS A 8 -7.84 12.05 14.56
C CYS A 8 -7.50 12.81 15.84
N ARG A 9 -8.47 13.44 16.49
CA ARG A 9 -8.29 14.09 17.80
C ARG A 9 -9.11 13.38 18.89
N ALA A 10 -8.55 13.33 20.09
CA ALA A 10 -9.28 12.98 21.29
C ALA A 10 -10.41 13.99 21.57
N PRO A 11 -11.57 13.54 22.08
CA PRO A 11 -12.65 14.43 22.45
C PRO A 11 -12.25 15.23 23.70
N ASN A 12 -12.79 16.46 23.82
CA ASN A 12 -12.65 17.32 25.00
C ASN A 12 -11.23 17.74 25.39
N ASP A 13 -10.24 17.63 24.49
CA ASP A 13 -8.92 18.24 24.67
C ASP A 13 -8.83 19.57 23.89
N PRO A 14 -8.80 20.74 24.55
CA PRO A 14 -8.72 22.03 23.88
C PRO A 14 -7.42 22.23 23.08
N ARG A 15 -6.30 21.64 23.53
CA ARG A 15 -5.02 21.73 22.82
C ARG A 15 -5.05 20.89 21.56
N ALA A 16 -5.52 19.65 21.66
CA ALA A 16 -5.71 18.78 20.49
C ALA A 16 -6.69 19.41 19.49
N SER A 17 -7.74 20.08 19.96
CA SER A 17 -8.74 20.74 19.11
C SER A 17 -8.17 21.92 18.32
N ARG A 18 -7.26 22.70 18.92
CA ARG A 18 -6.54 23.77 18.21
C ARG A 18 -5.61 23.18 17.16
N LEU A 19 -4.74 22.24 17.56
CA LEU A 19 -3.82 21.57 16.64
C LEU A 19 -4.56 20.90 15.47
N PHE A 20 -5.68 20.24 15.73
CA PHE A 20 -6.51 19.60 14.70
C PHE A 20 -6.99 20.58 13.62
N THR A 21 -7.44 21.78 14.04
CA THR A 21 -7.88 22.85 13.14
C THR A 21 -6.70 23.47 12.39
N ASP A 22 -5.60 23.75 13.09
CA ASP A 22 -4.40 24.36 12.52
C ASP A 22 -3.75 23.44 11.48
N LEU A 23 -3.63 22.14 11.78
CA LEU A 23 -3.11 21.14 10.85
C LEU A 23 -4.03 20.96 9.64
N ARG A 24 -5.36 21.04 9.82
CA ARG A 24 -6.30 20.98 8.70
C ARG A 24 -6.06 22.13 7.72
N ALA A 25 -5.97 23.36 8.25
CA ALA A 25 -5.71 24.55 7.45
C ALA A 25 -4.34 24.48 6.77
N ARG A 26 -3.31 24.02 7.50
CA ARG A 26 -1.96 23.87 6.95
C ARG A 26 -1.90 22.80 5.85
N ALA A 27 -2.53 21.64 6.04
CA ALA A 27 -2.57 20.60 5.02
C ALA A 27 -3.17 21.11 3.70
N SER A 28 -4.26 21.89 3.77
CA SER A 28 -4.83 22.53 2.59
C SER A 28 -3.87 23.53 1.92
N ALA A 29 -3.12 24.30 2.71
CA ALA A 29 -2.08 25.20 2.18
C ALA A 29 -0.91 24.44 1.52
N GLU A 30 -0.65 23.20 1.94
CA GLU A 30 0.37 22.30 1.37
C GLU A 30 -0.16 21.45 0.20
N GLY A 31 -1.35 21.78 -0.31
CA GLY A 31 -1.94 21.17 -1.50
C GLY A 31 -2.72 19.87 -1.24
N TYR A 32 -3.00 19.52 0.02
CA TYR A 32 -3.92 18.42 0.32
C TYR A 32 -5.37 18.82 0.07
N VAL A 33 -6.12 17.95 -0.60
CA VAL A 33 -7.58 17.98 -0.58
C VAL A 33 -8.05 17.36 0.72
N VAL A 34 -8.61 18.17 1.62
CA VAL A 34 -8.97 17.74 2.98
C VAL A 34 -10.48 17.56 3.13
N THR A 35 -10.88 16.34 3.48
CA THR A 35 -12.28 15.94 3.66
C THR A 35 -12.52 15.49 5.11
N PRO A 36 -13.55 16.00 5.80
CA PRO A 36 -13.91 15.48 7.12
C PRO A 36 -14.41 14.04 7.00
N ILE A 37 -13.99 13.17 7.92
CA ILE A 37 -14.56 11.82 8.06
C ILE A 37 -15.70 11.85 9.08
N ASN A 38 -15.49 12.50 10.22
CA ASN A 38 -16.45 12.69 11.31
C ASN A 38 -16.07 13.94 12.13
N ALA A 39 -16.70 14.15 13.29
CA ALA A 39 -16.46 15.33 14.15
C ALA A 39 -15.03 15.42 14.74
N HIS A 40 -14.30 14.32 14.71
CA HIS A 40 -13.00 14.15 15.36
C HIS A 40 -11.89 13.68 14.39
N ALA A 41 -12.18 13.48 13.12
CA ALA A 41 -11.22 13.00 12.14
C ALA A 41 -11.40 13.65 10.75
N TRP A 42 -10.29 13.91 10.08
CA TRP A 42 -10.25 14.31 8.67
C TRP A 42 -9.17 13.56 7.91
N LEU A 43 -9.40 13.40 6.60
CA LEU A 43 -8.48 12.81 5.64
C LEU A 43 -8.02 13.87 4.66
N GLY A 44 -6.72 14.09 4.56
CA GLY A 44 -6.08 14.80 3.45
C GLY A 44 -5.54 13.81 2.43
N VAL A 45 -5.74 14.08 1.14
CA VAL A 45 -5.07 13.37 0.05
C VAL A 45 -4.40 14.33 -0.93
N ARG A 46 -3.27 13.93 -1.54
CA ARG A 46 -2.50 14.74 -2.50
C ARG A 46 -1.84 13.86 -3.55
N GLY A 47 -1.40 14.45 -4.66
CA GLY A 47 -0.56 13.80 -5.69
C GLY A 47 -1.33 13.53 -6.98
N PRO A 48 -0.65 12.98 -8.01
CA PRO A 48 -1.22 12.82 -9.35
C PRO A 48 -2.38 11.81 -9.40
N CYS A 49 -2.32 10.78 -8.56
CA CYS A 49 -3.39 9.78 -8.39
C CYS A 49 -3.69 9.66 -6.89
N PRO A 50 -4.43 10.61 -6.30
CA PRO A 50 -4.64 10.65 -4.85
C PRO A 50 -5.39 9.39 -4.37
N PRO A 51 -5.05 8.85 -3.18
CA PRO A 51 -5.75 7.72 -2.58
C PRO A 51 -7.26 7.96 -2.49
N LYS A 52 -8.06 6.92 -2.77
CA LYS A 52 -9.53 7.01 -2.69
C LYS A 52 -10.02 6.53 -1.33
N ARG A 53 -11.13 7.09 -0.87
CA ARG A 53 -11.86 6.57 0.29
C ARG A 53 -12.85 5.50 -0.15
N VAL A 54 -12.86 4.36 0.54
CA VAL A 54 -13.84 3.28 0.37
C VAL A 54 -14.31 2.79 1.74
N ASP A 55 -15.61 2.83 1.99
CA ASP A 55 -16.19 2.40 3.26
C ASP A 55 -16.69 0.95 3.18
N ILE A 56 -16.19 0.04 4.02
CA ILE A 56 -16.56 -1.39 4.04
C ILE A 56 -16.69 -1.91 5.47
N GLY A 57 -17.89 -2.32 5.87
CA GLY A 57 -18.13 -2.96 7.19
C GLY A 57 -17.59 -2.18 8.39
N GLY A 58 -17.77 -0.86 8.40
CA GLY A 58 -17.29 0.05 9.44
C GLY A 58 -15.86 0.57 9.25
N TRP A 59 -15.10 -0.02 8.34
CA TRP A 59 -13.77 0.47 7.97
C TRP A 59 -13.85 1.59 6.95
N VAL A 60 -13.07 2.65 7.18
CA VAL A 60 -12.73 3.65 6.17
C VAL A 60 -11.38 3.25 5.57
N LEU A 61 -11.39 2.64 4.39
CA LEU A 61 -10.19 2.29 3.64
C LEU A 61 -9.74 3.46 2.76
N ILE A 62 -8.44 3.64 2.65
CA ILE A 62 -7.76 4.74 1.99
C ILE A 62 -6.74 4.15 1.03
N GLY A 63 -6.92 4.36 -0.27
CA GLY A 63 -6.05 3.81 -1.32
C GLY A 63 -6.82 3.21 -2.48
N ASP A 64 -6.19 2.25 -3.14
CA ASP A 64 -6.80 1.44 -4.19
C ASP A 64 -7.30 0.13 -3.57
N VAL A 65 -8.62 -0.05 -3.53
CA VAL A 65 -9.27 -1.23 -3.00
C VAL A 65 -9.99 -1.95 -4.14
N PHE A 66 -9.58 -3.17 -4.42
CA PHE A 66 -10.14 -4.01 -5.47
C PHE A 66 -10.85 -5.21 -4.88
N ASP A 67 -12.05 -5.50 -5.39
CA ASP A 67 -12.75 -6.72 -5.06
C ASP A 67 -12.18 -7.90 -5.86
N ARG A 68 -11.86 -8.99 -5.16
CA ARG A 68 -11.29 -10.18 -5.76
C ARG A 68 -12.36 -10.94 -6.53
N ARG A 69 -12.08 -11.38 -7.76
CA ARG A 69 -13.10 -12.09 -8.58
C ARG A 69 -13.48 -13.45 -8.00
N SER A 70 -12.52 -14.16 -7.43
CA SER A 70 -12.72 -15.50 -6.85
C SER A 70 -12.02 -15.60 -5.49
N PRO A 71 -12.57 -14.96 -4.45
CA PRO A 71 -11.98 -14.96 -3.12
C PRO A 71 -12.10 -16.33 -2.47
N ARG A 72 -11.03 -16.76 -1.81
CA ARG A 72 -11.06 -17.91 -0.90
C ARG A 72 -11.18 -17.40 0.52
N LEU A 73 -12.40 -17.37 1.04
CA LEU A 73 -12.65 -16.90 2.41
C LEU A 73 -12.14 -17.94 3.41
N PRO A 74 -11.33 -17.55 4.41
CA PRO A 74 -10.91 -18.47 5.44
C PRO A 74 -12.10 -18.88 6.30
N TYR A 75 -12.06 -20.10 6.83
CA TYR A 75 -12.86 -20.42 8.01
C TYR A 75 -12.37 -19.53 9.15
N VAL A 76 -13.32 -18.90 9.85
CA VAL A 76 -13.05 -18.05 11.00
C VAL A 76 -13.90 -18.54 12.15
N ASP A 77 -13.28 -18.66 13.32
CA ASP A 77 -14.00 -18.95 14.56
C ASP A 77 -15.03 -17.84 14.81
N PRO A 78 -16.31 -18.16 15.07
CA PRO A 78 -17.30 -17.16 15.46
C PRO A 78 -16.92 -16.32 16.68
N GLN A 79 -16.00 -16.79 17.53
CA GLN A 79 -15.47 -16.07 18.68
C GLN A 79 -14.25 -15.19 18.36
N ASP A 80 -13.69 -15.29 17.14
CA ASP A 80 -12.59 -14.44 16.72
C ASP A 80 -13.10 -13.00 16.50
N GLN A 81 -12.66 -12.09 17.38
CA GLN A 81 -13.00 -10.67 17.29
C GLN A 81 -12.58 -10.02 15.97
N TRP A 82 -11.60 -10.60 15.25
CA TRP A 82 -11.10 -10.10 13.96
C TRP A 82 -11.54 -10.97 12.77
N ALA A 83 -12.59 -11.78 12.96
CA ALA A 83 -13.17 -12.64 11.92
C ALA A 83 -13.60 -11.85 10.67
N PHE A 84 -14.09 -10.62 10.86
CA PHE A 84 -14.48 -9.75 9.76
C PHE A 84 -13.26 -9.34 8.93
N GLU A 85 -12.18 -8.92 9.58
CA GLU A 85 -10.97 -8.40 8.96
C GLU A 85 -10.23 -9.50 8.18
N ARG A 86 -10.21 -10.74 8.72
CA ARG A 86 -9.71 -11.91 7.98
C ARG A 86 -10.48 -12.16 6.69
N LYS A 87 -11.81 -12.03 6.73
CA LYS A 87 -12.65 -12.13 5.52
C LYS A 87 -12.47 -10.94 4.59
N LEU A 88 -12.29 -9.74 5.14
CA LEU A 88 -12.06 -8.51 4.39
C LEU A 88 -10.79 -8.66 3.54
N VAL A 89 -9.64 -8.97 4.15
CA VAL A 89 -8.36 -9.10 3.43
C VAL A 89 -8.30 -10.31 2.48
N ALA A 90 -9.19 -11.30 2.67
CA ALA A 90 -9.38 -12.39 1.71
C ALA A 90 -10.24 -11.96 0.51
N ARG A 91 -11.24 -11.10 0.75
CA ARG A 91 -12.18 -10.61 -0.26
C ARG A 91 -11.61 -9.48 -1.10
N VAL A 92 -10.91 -8.53 -0.48
CA VAL A 92 -10.33 -7.36 -1.17
C VAL A 92 -8.82 -7.46 -1.24
N TRP A 93 -8.22 -6.78 -2.21
CA TRP A 93 -6.78 -6.61 -2.37
C TRP A 93 -6.48 -5.24 -2.98
N GLY A 94 -5.21 -4.84 -3.01
CA GLY A 94 -4.81 -3.58 -3.62
C GLY A 94 -3.71 -2.92 -2.81
N ARG A 95 -3.77 -1.59 -2.71
CA ARG A 95 -2.77 -0.75 -2.03
C ARG A 95 -3.52 0.19 -1.10
N TYR A 96 -3.69 -0.18 0.16
CA TYR A 96 -4.55 0.56 1.06
C TYR A 96 -4.13 0.46 2.52
N ALA A 97 -4.50 1.50 3.26
CA ALA A 97 -4.56 1.51 4.71
C ALA A 97 -6.01 1.78 5.13
N GLY A 98 -6.38 1.47 6.36
CA GLY A 98 -7.73 1.73 6.83
C GLY A 98 -7.78 2.08 8.31
N VAL A 99 -8.87 2.74 8.69
CA VAL A 99 -9.19 3.05 10.09
C VAL A 99 -10.61 2.58 10.40
N LEU A 100 -10.76 1.91 11.54
CA LEU A 100 -12.03 1.57 12.14
C LEU A 100 -12.33 2.59 13.23
N PHE A 101 -13.51 3.19 13.21
CA PHE A 101 -13.96 4.07 14.29
C PHE A 101 -14.84 3.30 15.26
N GLY A 102 -14.51 3.40 16.55
CA GLY A 102 -15.28 2.86 17.66
C GLY A 102 -16.20 3.89 18.30
N PRO A 103 -16.56 3.70 19.58
CA PRO A 103 -17.42 4.63 20.31
C PRO A 103 -16.90 6.07 20.28
N LYS A 104 -17.82 7.03 20.19
CA LYS A 104 -17.52 8.48 20.12
C LYS A 104 -16.66 8.90 18.93
N ASP A 105 -16.78 8.17 17.81
CA ASP A 105 -16.05 8.42 16.56
C ASP A 105 -14.52 8.48 16.74
N GLN A 106 -13.99 7.71 17.70
CA GLN A 106 -12.56 7.60 17.94
C GLN A 106 -11.96 6.43 17.17
N PRO A 107 -10.71 6.55 16.68
CA PRO A 107 -10.05 5.42 16.03
C PRO A 107 -9.94 4.27 17.04
N ALA A 108 -10.43 3.10 16.66
CA ALA A 108 -10.40 1.87 17.45
C ALA A 108 -9.28 0.95 16.95
N ALA A 109 -9.08 0.88 15.64
CA ALA A 109 -8.01 0.09 15.03
C ALA A 109 -7.62 0.65 13.65
N PHE A 110 -6.44 0.25 13.19
CA PHE A 110 -5.96 0.47 11.84
C PHE A 110 -5.74 -0.86 11.14
N ILE A 111 -5.79 -0.89 9.82
CA ILE A 111 -5.46 -2.07 9.01
C ILE A 111 -4.56 -1.64 7.86
N ARG A 112 -3.59 -2.48 7.49
CA ARG A 112 -2.74 -2.27 6.31
C ARG A 112 -2.89 -3.43 5.34
N ASP A 113 -2.91 -3.14 4.04
CA ASP A 113 -3.03 -4.17 3.02
C ASP A 113 -1.90 -5.22 3.14
N PRO A 114 -2.17 -6.49 2.78
CA PRO A 114 -1.18 -7.57 2.85
C PRO A 114 0.12 -7.35 2.08
N SER A 115 0.10 -6.57 0.99
CA SER A 115 1.29 -6.35 0.16
C SER A 115 2.20 -5.26 0.72
N GLY A 116 1.67 -4.39 1.59
CA GLY A 116 2.37 -3.23 2.12
C GLY A 116 2.55 -2.11 1.09
N ALA A 117 1.91 -2.20 -0.07
CA ALA A 117 2.16 -1.29 -1.20
C ALA A 117 1.74 0.17 -0.94
N LEU A 118 0.85 0.42 0.03
CA LEU A 118 0.67 1.76 0.59
C LEU A 118 1.33 1.82 1.97
N GLU A 119 2.26 2.76 2.13
CA GLU A 119 2.88 3.05 3.42
C GLU A 119 1.85 3.53 4.44
N CYS A 120 2.04 3.14 5.70
CA CYS A 120 1.20 3.57 6.80
C CYS A 120 2.05 3.68 8.06
N VAL A 121 2.41 4.92 8.39
CA VAL A 121 3.12 5.28 9.63
C VAL A 121 2.13 5.99 10.55
N ALA A 122 2.04 5.55 11.80
CA ALA A 122 1.13 6.11 12.79
C ALA A 122 1.82 6.45 14.11
N TRP A 123 1.36 7.51 14.77
CA TRP A 123 1.82 7.89 16.10
C TRP A 123 0.77 8.71 16.84
N THR A 124 0.95 8.87 18.15
CA THR A 124 0.16 9.80 18.95
C THR A 124 0.97 11.03 19.32
N HIS A 125 0.30 12.19 19.36
CA HIS A 125 0.95 13.46 19.71
C HIS A 125 -0.08 14.43 20.30
N CYS A 126 0.08 14.81 21.57
CA CYS A 126 -0.75 15.83 22.23
C CYS A 126 -2.27 15.64 22.00
N GLY A 127 -2.77 14.43 22.23
CA GLY A 127 -4.18 14.09 22.05
C GLY A 127 -4.61 13.87 20.59
N LEU A 128 -3.68 13.93 19.63
CA LEU A 128 -3.91 13.51 18.25
C LEU A 128 -3.42 12.08 18.04
N THR A 129 -4.10 11.35 17.16
CA THR A 129 -3.56 10.19 16.46
C THR A 129 -3.36 10.57 15.01
N VAL A 130 -2.15 10.40 14.51
CA VAL A 130 -1.75 10.69 13.14
C VAL A 130 -1.48 9.36 12.45
N ALA A 131 -1.95 9.20 11.21
CA ALA A 131 -1.57 8.11 10.32
C ALA A 131 -1.36 8.65 8.90
N CYS A 132 -0.26 8.30 8.23
CA CYS A 132 0.08 8.85 6.91
C CYS A 132 0.92 7.89 6.07
N SER A 133 0.89 8.07 4.75
CA SER A 133 1.82 7.39 3.83
C SER A 133 3.22 7.99 3.84
N ALA A 134 3.33 9.28 4.15
CA ALA A 134 4.59 9.99 4.27
C ALA A 134 4.49 11.03 5.40
N ALA A 135 5.52 11.09 6.26
CA ALA A 135 5.65 12.13 7.27
C ALA A 135 6.28 13.38 6.64
N ASP A 136 5.44 14.23 6.05
CA ASP A 136 5.89 15.48 5.43
C ASP A 136 6.68 16.39 6.39
N ASP A 137 7.68 17.08 5.85
CA ASP A 137 8.54 18.04 6.55
C ASP A 137 7.75 19.08 7.35
N TRP A 138 6.68 19.64 6.76
CA TRP A 138 5.86 20.66 7.43
C TRP A 138 5.15 20.09 8.66
N LEU A 139 4.67 18.85 8.58
CA LEU A 139 3.94 18.18 9.65
C LEU A 139 4.89 17.92 10.83
N VAL A 140 6.09 17.42 10.55
CA VAL A 140 7.13 17.18 11.55
C VAL A 140 7.59 18.50 12.19
N ARG A 141 7.77 19.58 11.41
CA ARG A 141 8.16 20.90 11.94
C ARG A 141 7.05 21.54 12.79
N CYS A 142 5.78 21.34 12.44
CA CYS A 142 4.64 21.84 13.20
C CYS A 142 4.48 21.09 14.54
N LEU A 143 4.52 19.75 14.52
CA LEU A 143 4.30 18.94 15.71
C LEU A 143 5.54 18.83 16.60
N ARG A 144 6.74 18.91 16.01
CA ARG A 144 8.04 18.68 16.69
C ARG A 144 8.00 17.43 17.59
N PRO A 145 7.64 16.27 17.04
CA PRO A 145 7.57 15.06 17.82
C PRO A 145 8.96 14.74 18.39
N ARG A 146 9.01 14.15 19.59
CA ARG A 146 10.28 13.81 20.26
C ARG A 146 10.88 12.51 19.73
N TRP A 147 10.89 12.35 18.41
CA TRP A 147 11.48 11.19 17.76
C TRP A 147 12.99 11.17 17.97
N ARG A 148 13.53 9.98 18.15
CA ARG A 148 14.97 9.75 18.31
C ARG A 148 15.37 8.59 17.41
N ILE A 149 16.63 8.60 16.97
CA ILE A 149 17.21 7.43 16.31
C ILE A 149 17.31 6.33 17.36
N ASP A 150 16.77 5.16 17.01
CA ASP A 150 16.97 3.96 17.80
C ASP A 150 18.26 3.28 17.35
N TYR A 151 19.34 3.55 18.07
CA TYR A 151 20.66 3.01 17.75
C TYR A 151 20.73 1.48 17.85
N ALA A 152 19.88 0.85 18.68
CA ALA A 152 19.85 -0.61 18.78
C ALA A 152 19.25 -1.21 17.50
N ARG A 153 18.12 -0.66 17.02
CA ARG A 153 17.52 -1.07 15.73
C ARG A 153 18.44 -0.75 14.54
N VAL A 154 19.16 0.37 14.57
CA VAL A 154 20.17 0.68 13.54
C VAL A 154 21.28 -0.37 13.54
N ALA A 155 21.82 -0.72 14.72
CA ALA A 155 22.86 -1.74 14.82
C ALA A 155 22.35 -3.11 14.32
N GLU A 156 21.12 -3.49 14.68
CA GLU A 156 20.50 -4.73 14.22
C GLU A 156 20.32 -4.75 12.69
N ALA A 157 19.82 -3.66 12.10
CA ALA A 157 19.64 -3.56 10.65
C ALA A 157 20.97 -3.61 9.88
N LEU A 158 22.06 -3.13 10.48
CA LEU A 158 23.41 -3.25 9.90
C LEU A 158 23.97 -4.69 9.98
N HIS A 159 23.53 -5.49 10.96
CA HIS A 159 23.95 -6.88 11.11
C HIS A 159 23.05 -7.87 10.36
N SER A 160 21.77 -7.55 10.18
CA SER A 160 20.79 -8.39 9.48
C SER A 160 19.86 -7.52 8.63
N LEU A 161 20.06 -7.58 7.31
CA LEU A 161 19.20 -6.86 6.35
C LEU A 161 17.73 -7.31 6.42
N VAL A 162 17.48 -8.54 6.87
CA VAL A 162 16.12 -9.09 7.01
C VAL A 162 15.44 -8.62 8.30
N ALA A 163 16.21 -8.33 9.37
CA ALA A 163 15.64 -7.85 10.63
C ALA A 163 15.13 -6.39 10.55
N GLY A 164 15.59 -5.62 9.56
CA GLY A 164 15.15 -4.23 9.34
C GLY A 164 13.78 -4.06 8.68
N THR A 165 13.09 -5.14 8.29
CA THR A 165 11.81 -5.08 7.57
C THR A 165 10.63 -5.10 8.54
N GLY A 166 10.37 -3.98 9.22
CA GLY A 166 9.18 -3.85 10.06
C GLY A 166 9.17 -2.57 10.88
N ALA A 167 9.94 -2.56 11.96
CA ALA A 167 10.05 -1.38 12.81
C ALA A 167 10.90 -0.30 12.14
N LEU A 168 10.48 0.97 12.29
CA LEU A 168 11.28 2.12 11.83
C LEU A 168 12.64 2.17 12.54
N LEU A 169 13.61 2.90 12.02
CA LEU A 169 14.88 3.16 12.75
C LEU A 169 14.74 4.34 13.74
N LEU A 170 13.50 4.70 14.07
CA LEU A 170 13.12 5.83 14.91
C LEU A 170 12.20 5.37 16.05
N ASP A 171 12.39 5.96 17.22
CA ASP A 171 11.47 5.91 18.35
C ASP A 171 10.30 6.88 18.16
N GLY A 172 9.09 6.43 18.49
CA GLY A 172 7.88 7.25 18.50
C GLY A 172 6.86 6.89 17.44
N PRO A 173 7.19 6.90 16.14
CA PRO A 173 6.28 6.44 15.11
C PRO A 173 6.35 4.93 14.92
N HIS A 174 5.20 4.35 14.59
CA HIS A 174 5.04 2.94 14.26
C HIS A 174 4.75 2.81 12.76
N ALA A 175 5.60 2.10 12.03
CA ALA A 175 5.22 1.60 10.71
C ALA A 175 4.27 0.42 10.93
N LEU A 176 3.04 0.52 10.45
CA LEU A 176 2.07 -0.56 10.62
C LEU A 176 2.46 -1.73 9.74
N GLU A 177 2.42 -2.94 10.30
CA GLU A 177 2.84 -4.15 9.59
C GLU A 177 1.81 -4.54 8.50
N PRO A 178 2.26 -4.90 7.28
CA PRO A 178 1.38 -5.40 6.23
C PRO A 178 0.56 -6.63 6.66
N GLY A 179 -0.71 -6.67 6.28
CA GLY A 179 -1.58 -7.81 6.61
C GLY A 179 -1.98 -7.90 8.09
N THR A 180 -1.78 -6.83 8.86
CA THR A 180 -2.16 -6.77 10.27
C THR A 180 -3.27 -5.77 10.54
N VAL A 181 -3.99 -6.01 11.63
CA VAL A 181 -4.80 -5.02 12.32
C VAL A 181 -4.00 -4.50 13.50
N GLN A 182 -3.81 -3.19 13.56
CA GLN A 182 -3.18 -2.50 14.68
C GLN A 182 -4.27 -1.91 15.59
N PRO A 183 -4.54 -2.48 16.77
CA PRO A 183 -5.48 -1.89 17.71
C PRO A 183 -4.98 -0.56 18.26
N THR A 184 -5.90 0.24 18.76
CA THR A 184 -5.58 1.42 19.57
C THR A 184 -5.74 1.11 21.06
N PRO A 185 -4.87 1.65 21.95
CA PRO A 185 -3.72 2.50 21.64
C PRO A 185 -2.62 1.75 20.85
N LEU A 186 -1.82 2.48 20.06
CA LEU A 186 -0.79 1.91 19.15
C LEU A 186 0.28 1.06 19.86
N THR A 187 0.33 1.11 21.19
CA THR A 187 1.19 0.25 22.02
C THR A 187 0.69 -1.19 22.15
N VAL A 188 -0.58 -1.44 21.79
CA VAL A 188 -1.12 -2.80 21.74
C VAL A 188 -0.48 -3.53 20.56
N PRO A 189 0.00 -4.78 20.72
CA PRO A 189 0.61 -5.52 19.61
C PRO A 189 -0.35 -5.69 18.42
N PRO A 190 0.16 -5.65 17.17
CA PRO A 190 -0.64 -5.89 15.99
C PRO A 190 -1.12 -7.34 15.93
N ILE A 191 -2.28 -7.55 15.31
CA ILE A 191 -2.88 -8.86 15.09
C ILE A 191 -2.78 -9.21 13.61
N ALA A 192 -2.07 -10.29 13.29
CA ALA A 192 -1.96 -10.79 11.92
C ALA A 192 -3.32 -11.34 11.44
N VAL A 193 -3.92 -10.66 10.45
CA VAL A 193 -5.13 -11.10 9.76
C VAL A 193 -4.82 -11.79 8.44
N TRP A 194 -3.61 -11.57 7.91
CA TRP A 194 -3.03 -12.27 6.77
C TRP A 194 -1.53 -12.52 7.01
N THR A 195 -0.97 -13.62 6.49
CA THR A 195 0.48 -13.85 6.47
C THR A 195 0.92 -14.56 5.18
N PRO A 196 2.16 -14.34 4.68
CA PRO A 196 2.69 -15.11 3.55
C PRO A 196 2.67 -16.62 3.80
N ARG A 197 2.89 -17.03 5.06
CA ARG A 197 2.83 -18.44 5.49
C ARG A 197 1.48 -19.08 5.18
N GLN A 198 0.36 -18.38 5.36
CA GLN A 198 -0.97 -18.92 5.05
C GLN A 198 -1.10 -19.30 3.57
N ILE A 199 -0.43 -18.57 2.67
CA ILE A 199 -0.41 -18.88 1.24
C ILE A 199 0.57 -20.01 0.95
N ALA A 200 1.79 -19.94 1.48
CA ALA A 200 2.82 -20.97 1.26
C ALA A 200 2.36 -22.36 1.72
N MET A 201 1.60 -22.45 2.81
CA MET A 201 1.04 -23.71 3.31
C MET A 201 -0.01 -24.33 2.36
N GLN A 202 -0.66 -23.54 1.49
CA GLN A 202 -1.60 -24.06 0.49
C GLN A 202 -0.88 -24.80 -0.63
N SER A 203 0.40 -24.51 -0.87
CA SER A 203 1.20 -25.21 -1.87
C SER A 203 1.56 -26.65 -1.47
N LEU A 204 1.30 -27.05 -0.23
CA LEU A 204 1.50 -28.43 0.23
C LEU A 204 0.45 -29.40 -0.30
N ASP A 205 -0.68 -28.90 -0.81
CA ASP A 205 -1.73 -29.69 -1.46
C ASP A 205 -2.08 -29.03 -2.81
N PRO A 206 -1.20 -29.16 -3.82
CA PRO A 206 -1.35 -28.43 -5.07
C PRO A 206 -2.53 -28.98 -5.88
N PRO A 207 -3.33 -28.11 -6.53
CA PRO A 207 -4.35 -28.56 -7.45
C PRO A 207 -3.70 -29.23 -8.68
N PRO A 208 -4.48 -29.98 -9.48
CA PRO A 208 -4.00 -30.51 -10.76
C PRO A 208 -3.39 -29.41 -11.65
N ALA A 209 -2.33 -29.74 -12.39
CA ALA A 209 -1.55 -28.78 -13.16
C ALA A 209 -2.40 -27.87 -14.08
N ALA A 210 -3.40 -28.43 -14.77
CA ALA A 210 -4.31 -27.66 -15.61
C ALA A 210 -5.12 -26.62 -14.82
N GLN A 211 -5.53 -26.92 -13.59
CA GLN A 211 -6.23 -25.98 -12.72
C GLN A 211 -5.29 -24.92 -12.14
N ALA A 212 -4.04 -25.30 -11.84
CA ALA A 212 -3.00 -24.38 -11.40
C ALA A 212 -2.70 -23.33 -12.48
N GLU A 213 -2.55 -23.76 -13.73
CA GLU A 213 -2.31 -22.87 -14.88
C GLU A 213 -3.43 -21.82 -15.02
N VAL A 214 -4.69 -22.28 -15.04
CA VAL A 214 -5.86 -21.39 -15.13
C VAL A 214 -5.91 -20.42 -13.95
N SER A 215 -5.61 -20.89 -12.74
CA SER A 215 -5.63 -20.06 -11.53
C SER A 215 -4.56 -18.97 -11.57
N ILE A 216 -3.33 -19.32 -11.95
CA ILE A 216 -2.22 -18.34 -12.07
C ILE A 216 -2.54 -17.31 -13.14
N ARG A 217 -2.95 -17.76 -14.34
CA ARG A 217 -3.32 -16.87 -15.44
C ARG A 217 -4.45 -15.91 -15.04
N SER A 218 -5.48 -16.43 -14.37
CA SER A 218 -6.62 -15.60 -13.92
C SER A 218 -6.20 -14.58 -12.87
N ALA A 219 -5.29 -14.94 -11.96
CA ALA A 219 -4.78 -14.02 -10.95
C ALA A 219 -3.93 -12.90 -11.56
N VAL A 220 -3.07 -13.21 -12.55
CA VAL A 220 -2.29 -12.22 -13.29
C VAL A 220 -3.21 -11.30 -14.09
N ASP A 221 -4.13 -11.87 -14.88
CA ASP A 221 -5.08 -11.10 -15.70
C ASP A 221 -5.95 -10.18 -14.82
N GLU A 222 -6.40 -10.65 -13.65
CA GLU A 222 -7.13 -9.81 -12.70
C GLU A 222 -6.26 -8.68 -12.15
N ALA A 223 -5.03 -8.98 -11.71
CA ALA A 223 -4.14 -8.01 -11.12
C ALA A 223 -3.78 -6.89 -12.10
N VAL A 224 -3.36 -7.30 -13.31
CA VAL A 224 -3.01 -6.38 -14.40
C VAL A 224 -4.21 -5.54 -14.81
N SER A 225 -5.39 -6.15 -15.02
CA SER A 225 -6.59 -5.42 -15.38
C SER A 225 -7.00 -4.37 -14.33
N ARG A 226 -6.85 -4.66 -13.03
CA ARG A 226 -7.20 -3.68 -11.99
C ARG A 226 -6.19 -2.54 -11.90
N LEU A 227 -4.89 -2.84 -11.97
CA LEU A 227 -3.83 -1.85 -11.85
C LEU A 227 -3.66 -0.98 -13.10
N SER A 228 -3.86 -1.55 -14.29
CA SER A 228 -3.75 -0.83 -15.57
C SER A 228 -4.87 0.19 -15.76
N ASN A 229 -5.99 0.00 -15.08
CA ASN A 229 -7.19 0.85 -15.19
C ASN A 229 -7.27 1.93 -14.10
N LEU A 230 -6.16 2.18 -13.42
CA LEU A 230 -6.01 3.37 -12.58
C LEU A 230 -5.90 4.62 -13.46
N ALA A 231 -6.28 5.78 -12.91
CA ALA A 231 -6.47 6.98 -13.71
C ALA A 231 -5.18 7.46 -14.39
N GLY A 232 -5.26 7.76 -15.69
CA GLY A 232 -4.20 8.37 -16.49
C GLY A 232 -3.74 7.49 -17.66
N PRO A 233 -2.94 8.05 -18.60
CA PRO A 233 -2.29 7.26 -19.64
C PRO A 233 -1.36 6.21 -19.03
N LEU A 234 -1.38 5.01 -19.59
CA LEU A 234 -0.59 3.89 -19.10
C LEU A 234 0.78 3.84 -19.79
N ALA A 235 1.84 3.78 -18.99
CA ALA A 235 3.17 3.43 -19.45
C ALA A 235 3.61 2.12 -18.76
N ALA A 236 4.31 1.26 -19.49
CA ALA A 236 4.82 0.00 -18.98
C ALA A 236 6.32 -0.09 -19.20
N GLU A 237 7.05 -0.39 -18.13
CA GLU A 237 8.44 -0.84 -18.22
C GLU A 237 8.47 -2.30 -18.67
N VAL A 238 9.27 -2.60 -19.68
CA VAL A 238 9.46 -3.94 -20.23
C VAL A 238 10.92 -4.31 -20.25
N SER A 239 11.16 -5.59 -20.03
CA SER A 239 12.47 -6.20 -19.98
C SER A 239 12.45 -7.51 -20.79
N GLY A 240 13.60 -8.11 -21.03
CA GLY A 240 13.72 -9.41 -21.71
C GLY A 240 13.33 -10.60 -20.83
N GLY A 241 13.03 -10.35 -19.56
CA GLY A 241 12.70 -11.37 -18.57
C GLY A 241 11.30 -11.97 -18.73
N LEU A 242 11.11 -13.15 -18.14
CA LEU A 242 9.83 -13.84 -18.14
C LEU A 242 8.73 -13.04 -17.44
N ASP A 243 9.02 -12.45 -16.27
CA ASP A 243 8.01 -11.79 -15.43
C ASP A 243 7.40 -10.56 -16.12
N SER A 244 8.25 -9.68 -16.65
CA SER A 244 7.82 -8.49 -17.39
C SER A 244 7.09 -8.88 -18.69
N SER A 245 7.53 -9.94 -19.36
CA SER A 245 6.85 -10.49 -20.55
C SER A 245 5.45 -11.01 -20.23
N ILE A 246 5.25 -11.69 -19.08
CA ILE A 246 3.94 -12.15 -18.62
C ILE A 246 3.01 -10.94 -18.37
N VAL A 247 3.51 -9.90 -17.69
CA VAL A 247 2.73 -8.68 -17.42
C VAL A 247 2.41 -7.94 -18.73
N ALA A 248 3.37 -7.83 -19.66
CA ALA A 248 3.16 -7.21 -20.96
C ALA A 248 2.09 -7.93 -21.80
N ALA A 249 2.15 -9.27 -21.83
CA ALA A 249 1.15 -10.09 -22.52
C ALA A 249 -0.24 -9.95 -21.90
N ALA A 250 -0.32 -9.91 -20.56
CA ALA A 250 -1.57 -9.64 -19.87
C ALA A 250 -2.09 -8.23 -20.19
N LEU A 251 -1.24 -7.20 -20.15
CA LEU A 251 -1.59 -5.82 -20.48
C LEU A 251 -2.19 -5.69 -21.89
N ALA A 252 -1.53 -6.28 -22.89
CA ALA A 252 -2.01 -6.29 -24.28
C ALA A 252 -3.39 -6.95 -24.43
N LYS A 253 -3.74 -7.88 -23.52
CA LYS A 253 -4.99 -8.63 -23.54
C LYS A 253 -6.13 -7.99 -22.74
N VAL A 254 -5.86 -7.46 -21.55
CA VAL A 254 -6.88 -7.12 -20.54
C VAL A 254 -6.97 -5.65 -20.14
N ALA A 255 -6.03 -4.81 -20.60
CA ALA A 255 -6.11 -3.37 -20.37
C ALA A 255 -7.31 -2.78 -21.14
N LEU A 256 -8.04 -1.84 -20.52
CA LEU A 256 -9.15 -1.17 -21.20
C LEU A 256 -8.67 -0.15 -22.23
N GLU A 257 -7.55 0.49 -21.95
CA GLU A 257 -6.91 1.48 -22.81
C GLU A 257 -5.55 0.97 -23.30
N PRO A 258 -5.14 1.31 -24.52
CA PRO A 258 -3.81 0.96 -25.02
C PRO A 258 -2.69 1.54 -24.15
N VAL A 259 -1.63 0.75 -23.93
CA VAL A 259 -0.39 1.24 -23.32
C VAL A 259 0.21 2.30 -24.24
N SER A 260 0.31 3.52 -23.73
CA SER A 260 0.77 4.70 -24.49
C SER A 260 2.28 4.70 -24.70
N LEU A 261 3.03 4.05 -23.81
CA LEU A 261 4.49 4.01 -23.85
C LEU A 261 5.02 2.71 -23.26
N TRP A 262 5.80 1.98 -24.03
CA TRP A 262 6.56 0.81 -23.60
C TRP A 262 8.03 1.21 -23.48
N ILE A 263 8.61 1.16 -22.28
CA ILE A 263 9.98 1.61 -22.03
C ILE A 263 10.86 0.43 -21.70
N ASN A 264 12.03 0.35 -22.33
CA ASN A 264 13.11 -0.52 -21.88
C ASN A 264 14.32 0.32 -21.48
N ALA A 265 14.81 0.11 -20.26
CA ALA A 265 16.07 0.64 -19.76
C ALA A 265 17.16 -0.42 -20.00
N TYR A 266 18.27 -0.06 -20.64
CA TYR A 266 19.38 -0.97 -20.92
C TYR A 266 20.72 -0.45 -20.40
N GLY A 267 21.57 -1.33 -19.91
CA GLY A 267 22.90 -0.98 -19.43
C GLY A 267 23.99 -1.12 -20.51
N ALA A 268 25.23 -0.78 -20.11
CA ALA A 268 26.37 -0.76 -21.03
C ALA A 268 27.03 -2.14 -21.24
N THR A 269 26.68 -3.14 -20.42
CA THR A 269 27.23 -4.50 -20.56
C THR A 269 26.23 -5.41 -21.28
N PRO A 270 26.70 -6.44 -22.00
CA PRO A 270 25.81 -7.38 -22.69
C PRO A 270 24.77 -8.04 -21.77
N GLU A 271 25.11 -8.29 -20.51
CA GLU A 271 24.19 -8.88 -19.51
C GLU A 271 23.06 -7.94 -19.10
N SER A 272 23.24 -6.63 -19.34
CA SER A 272 22.27 -5.57 -19.04
C SER A 272 21.58 -5.03 -20.29
N ASP A 273 21.88 -5.59 -21.47
CA ASP A 273 21.29 -5.21 -22.73
C ASP A 273 20.26 -6.24 -23.18
N GLU A 274 19.01 -6.01 -22.81
CA GLU A 274 17.91 -6.93 -23.11
C GLU A 274 17.13 -6.55 -24.38
N ARG A 275 17.61 -5.58 -25.17
CA ARG A 275 16.86 -4.98 -26.28
C ARG A 275 16.40 -6.01 -27.31
N SER A 276 17.24 -6.98 -27.66
CA SER A 276 16.87 -8.04 -28.61
C SER A 276 15.68 -8.88 -28.14
N TYR A 277 15.58 -9.13 -26.83
CA TYR A 277 14.45 -9.87 -26.26
C TYR A 277 13.18 -9.02 -26.22
N VAL A 278 13.33 -7.73 -25.89
CA VAL A 278 12.21 -6.79 -25.89
C VAL A 278 11.67 -6.54 -27.31
N GLU A 279 12.53 -6.55 -28.34
CA GLU A 279 12.11 -6.48 -29.74
C GLU A 279 11.25 -7.70 -30.12
N ILE A 280 11.69 -8.91 -29.77
CA ILE A 280 10.89 -10.14 -29.99
C ILE A 280 9.53 -10.06 -29.28
N LEU A 281 9.51 -9.57 -28.03
CA LEU A 281 8.28 -9.38 -27.28
C LEU A 281 7.36 -8.35 -27.93
N GLY A 282 7.92 -7.23 -28.39
CA GLY A 282 7.21 -6.16 -29.10
C GLY A 282 6.58 -6.67 -30.40
N ASP A 283 7.34 -7.42 -31.20
CA ASP A 283 6.85 -8.03 -32.43
C ASP A 283 5.70 -9.02 -32.15
N ALA A 284 5.81 -9.83 -31.09
CA ALA A 284 4.79 -10.81 -30.72
C ALA A 284 3.49 -10.16 -30.20
N LEU A 285 3.58 -9.02 -29.50
CA LEU A 285 2.44 -8.34 -28.86
C LEU A 285 1.94 -7.11 -29.64
N GLY A 286 2.62 -6.72 -30.72
CA GLY A 286 2.23 -5.61 -31.58
C GLY A 286 2.56 -4.22 -31.02
N PHE A 287 3.67 -4.08 -30.29
CA PHE A 287 4.15 -2.77 -29.82
C PHE A 287 5.62 -2.54 -30.19
N LYS A 288 6.01 -1.25 -30.24
CA LYS A 288 7.41 -0.86 -30.42
C LYS A 288 7.96 -0.29 -29.10
N PRO A 289 9.00 -0.87 -28.50
CA PRO A 289 9.60 -0.34 -27.28
C PRO A 289 10.37 0.95 -27.57
N TYR A 290 10.37 1.85 -26.59
CA TYR A 290 11.28 2.98 -26.49
C TYR A 290 12.45 2.57 -25.60
N CYS A 291 13.60 2.30 -26.21
CA CYS A 291 14.81 1.85 -25.48
C CYS A 291 15.67 3.06 -25.10
N THR A 292 15.98 3.20 -23.82
CA THR A 292 16.83 4.26 -23.27
C THR A 292 17.99 3.67 -22.47
N PRO A 293 19.21 4.23 -22.55
CA PRO A 293 20.29 3.80 -21.68
C PRO A 293 19.94 4.07 -20.21
N HIS A 294 20.47 3.25 -19.29
CA HIS A 294 20.42 3.51 -17.86
C HIS A 294 20.94 4.92 -17.55
N ALA A 295 20.28 5.57 -16.59
CA ALA A 295 20.79 6.83 -16.06
C ALA A 295 22.19 6.58 -15.50
N VAL A 296 23.20 7.21 -16.11
CA VAL A 296 24.51 7.36 -15.50
C VAL A 296 24.35 8.42 -14.42
N GLY A 297 24.54 8.02 -13.17
CA GLY A 297 24.63 8.99 -12.07
C GLY A 297 25.75 10.00 -12.35
N PRO A 298 25.69 11.21 -11.77
CA PRO A 298 26.84 12.10 -11.73
C PRO A 298 28.04 11.46 -11.01
#